data_AF-A0A519PJH9-F1
#
_entry.id   AF-A0A519PJH9-F1
#
_cell.length_a   1.000
_cell.length_b   1.000
_cell.length_c   1.000
_cell.angle_alpha   90.00
_cell.angle_beta   90.00
_cell.angle_gamma   90.00
#
_symmetry.space_group_name_H-M   'P 1'
#
loop_
_entity.id
_entity.type
_entity.pdbx_description
1 polymer ?
#
loop_
_entity_poly.entity_id
_entity_poly.type
_entity_poly.pdbx_seq_one_letter_code
_entity_poly.pdbx_strand_id
1 'polypeptide(L)'
;MTDTEAKLTAVREVGVRFCMASSPYVPRPMATDKPWVNAMADAMTLADWRMNAEEMNRIGAVAKSVGVKFGYHNHAAEFVTYDGVEAYAEMVRMTDPELVDLELDLGWVAIAGYDPAEMLTRYKDRVSLLHVKDMRTRERTPGVIATDQQSVPVGQGSIDWPAVFRAAQGGKVQGYFVEQEPPFAHPPLEGLRDSLAYLRSIA
;
A
#
# COMPACT_ATOMS: atom_id res chain seq x y z
N MET A 1 8.85 -24.45 15.22
CA MET A 1 8.86 -23.17 14.49
C MET A 1 8.16 -23.38 13.16
N THR A 2 7.08 -22.65 12.88
CA THR A 2 6.47 -22.65 11.54
C THR A 2 7.36 -21.88 10.56
N ASP A 3 7.14 -22.02 9.25
CA ASP A 3 7.87 -21.23 8.24
C ASP A 3 7.67 -19.71 8.45
N THR A 4 6.46 -19.29 8.81
CA THR A 4 6.12 -17.89 9.14
C THR A 4 6.91 -17.38 10.34
N GLU A 5 6.97 -18.14 11.43
CA GLU A 5 7.73 -17.78 12.64
C GLU A 5 9.24 -17.68 12.36
N ALA A 6 9.77 -18.58 11.52
CA ALA A 6 11.17 -18.56 11.10
C ALA A 6 11.50 -17.27 10.32
N LYS A 7 10.66 -16.91 9.34
CA LYS A 7 10.83 -15.69 8.54
C LYS A 7 10.76 -14.43 9.40
N LEU A 8 9.78 -14.34 10.30
CA LEU A 8 9.61 -13.19 11.19
C LEU A 8 10.75 -13.08 12.21
N THR A 9 11.26 -14.22 12.70
CA THR A 9 12.46 -14.24 13.54
C THR A 9 13.68 -13.70 12.80
N ALA A 10 13.86 -14.06 11.53
CA ALA A 10 14.94 -13.52 10.71
C ALA A 10 14.80 -12.00 10.50
N VAL A 11 13.57 -11.48 10.32
CA VAL A 11 13.32 -10.01 10.24
C VAL A 11 13.81 -9.31 11.50
N ARG A 12 13.50 -9.86 12.68
CA ARG A 12 14.00 -9.33 13.97
C ARG A 12 15.51 -9.36 14.05
N GLU A 13 16.16 -10.44 13.60
CA GLU A 13 17.62 -10.60 13.67
C GLU A 13 18.37 -9.60 12.78
N VAL A 14 17.78 -9.19 11.65
CA VAL A 14 18.29 -8.09 10.81
C VAL A 14 18.08 -6.72 11.48
N GLY A 15 17.26 -6.64 12.54
CA GLY A 15 16.99 -5.42 13.30
C GLY A 15 15.85 -4.57 12.72
N VAL A 16 15.06 -5.12 11.80
CA VAL A 16 13.92 -4.41 11.20
C VAL A 16 12.70 -4.53 12.11
N ARG A 17 12.02 -3.41 12.36
CA ARG A 17 10.87 -3.34 13.27
C ARG A 17 9.54 -3.73 12.60
N PHE A 18 9.40 -3.51 11.31
CA PHE A 18 8.19 -3.75 10.53
C PHE A 18 8.42 -4.80 9.45
N CYS A 19 7.50 -5.76 9.32
CA CYS A 19 7.41 -6.69 8.21
C CYS A 19 6.11 -6.41 7.46
N MET A 20 6.24 -5.87 6.24
CA MET A 20 5.10 -5.47 5.43
C MET A 20 4.83 -6.51 4.35
N ALA A 21 3.60 -7.05 4.34
CA ALA A 21 3.12 -7.86 3.23
C ALA A 21 2.47 -6.95 2.19
N SER A 22 2.85 -7.12 0.92
CA SER A 22 2.28 -6.37 -0.21
C SER A 22 1.58 -7.28 -1.23
N SER A 23 1.74 -8.60 -1.10
CA SER A 23 1.15 -9.58 -2.01
C SER A 23 0.09 -10.41 -1.29
N PRO A 24 -1.22 -10.20 -1.54
CA PRO A 24 -2.25 -11.08 -1.03
C PRO A 24 -2.18 -12.44 -1.74
N TYR A 25 -2.73 -13.46 -1.10
CA TYR A 25 -2.96 -14.74 -1.75
C TYR A 25 -4.12 -14.61 -2.75
N VAL A 26 -3.84 -14.96 -4.00
CA VAL A 26 -4.82 -14.97 -5.10
C VAL A 26 -5.15 -16.43 -5.46
N PRO A 27 -6.36 -16.92 -5.18
CA PRO A 27 -6.70 -18.34 -5.34
C PRO A 27 -6.90 -18.75 -6.81
N ARG A 28 -7.11 -17.78 -7.70
CA ARG A 28 -7.36 -18.02 -9.13
C ARG A 28 -6.17 -17.58 -9.98
N PRO A 29 -5.91 -18.23 -11.13
CA PRO A 29 -4.87 -17.78 -12.05
C PRO A 29 -5.12 -16.34 -12.51
N MET A 30 -4.07 -15.52 -12.48
CA MET A 30 -4.10 -14.17 -13.02
C MET A 30 -3.77 -14.18 -14.51
N ALA A 31 -4.46 -13.33 -15.28
CA ALA A 31 -4.14 -13.10 -16.68
C ALA A 31 -2.75 -12.42 -16.81
N THR A 32 -1.99 -12.79 -17.83
CA THR A 32 -0.62 -12.29 -18.07
C THR A 32 -0.55 -11.24 -19.18
N ASP A 33 -1.67 -10.92 -19.81
CA ASP A 33 -1.80 -10.00 -20.94
C ASP A 33 -2.23 -8.58 -20.54
N LYS A 34 -2.31 -8.30 -19.24
CA LYS A 34 -2.69 -6.99 -18.67
C LYS A 34 -1.86 -6.67 -17.42
N PRO A 35 -1.90 -5.42 -16.91
CA PRO A 35 -1.18 -5.06 -15.70
C PRO A 35 -1.58 -5.93 -14.49
N TRP A 36 -0.62 -6.25 -13.64
CA TRP A 36 -0.79 -7.19 -12.51
C TRP A 36 -1.93 -6.81 -11.57
N VAL A 37 -2.08 -5.53 -11.22
CA VAL A 37 -3.17 -5.04 -10.36
C VAL A 37 -4.55 -5.25 -10.98
N ASN A 38 -4.71 -5.08 -12.30
CA ASN A 38 -5.96 -5.34 -13.01
C ASN A 38 -6.24 -6.85 -13.06
N ALA A 39 -5.21 -7.66 -13.35
CA ALA A 39 -5.35 -9.12 -13.36
C ALA A 39 -5.70 -9.68 -11.97
N MET A 40 -5.16 -9.11 -10.90
CA MET A 40 -5.51 -9.44 -9.53
C MET A 40 -6.97 -9.10 -9.23
N ALA A 41 -7.42 -7.88 -9.55
CA ALA A 41 -8.79 -7.47 -9.33
C ALA A 41 -9.80 -8.42 -9.99
N ASP A 42 -9.52 -8.84 -11.24
CA ASP A 42 -10.33 -9.81 -11.99
C ASP A 42 -10.34 -11.21 -11.32
N ALA A 43 -9.23 -11.60 -10.69
CA ALA A 43 -9.03 -12.92 -10.10
C ALA A 43 -9.46 -13.00 -8.62
N MET A 44 -9.93 -11.91 -8.03
CA MET A 44 -10.30 -11.81 -6.61
C MET A 44 -11.80 -11.63 -6.42
N THR A 45 -12.32 -12.10 -5.28
CA THR A 45 -13.67 -11.82 -4.77
C THR A 45 -13.55 -11.18 -3.40
N LEU A 46 -14.65 -10.60 -2.91
CA LEU A 46 -14.70 -10.12 -1.53
C LEU A 46 -14.35 -11.23 -0.52
N ALA A 47 -14.78 -12.48 -0.74
CA ALA A 47 -14.46 -13.59 0.15
C ALA A 47 -12.95 -13.87 0.21
N ASP A 48 -12.24 -13.73 -0.91
CA ASP A 48 -10.78 -13.91 -0.98
C ASP A 48 -10.06 -12.80 -0.20
N TRP A 49 -10.55 -11.56 -0.29
CA TRP A 49 -10.03 -10.43 0.50
C TRP A 49 -10.25 -10.63 2.00
N ARG A 50 -11.43 -11.13 2.40
CA ARG A 50 -11.73 -11.47 3.81
C ARG A 50 -10.82 -12.57 4.33
N MET A 51 -10.59 -13.62 3.55
CA MET A 51 -9.66 -14.70 3.89
C MET A 51 -8.23 -14.16 4.08
N ASN A 52 -7.78 -13.27 3.20
CA ASN A 52 -6.49 -12.59 3.35
C ASN A 52 -6.40 -11.77 4.65
N ALA A 53 -7.46 -11.02 5.01
CA ALA A 53 -7.50 -10.27 6.27
C ALA A 53 -7.42 -11.18 7.51
N GLU A 54 -8.10 -12.34 7.49
CA GLU A 54 -7.98 -13.32 8.56
C GLU A 54 -6.56 -13.88 8.67
N GLU A 55 -5.91 -14.18 7.54
CA GLU A 55 -4.55 -14.67 7.54
C GLU A 55 -3.56 -13.61 8.04
N MET A 56 -3.76 -12.34 7.68
CA MET A 56 -3.00 -11.22 8.23
C MET A 56 -3.08 -11.15 9.76
N ASN A 57 -4.25 -11.39 10.35
CA ASN A 57 -4.37 -11.46 11.82
C ASN A 57 -3.58 -12.63 12.41
N ARG A 58 -3.58 -13.80 11.76
CA ARG A 58 -2.79 -14.96 12.21
C ARG A 58 -1.29 -14.66 12.16
N ILE A 59 -0.82 -14.08 11.05
CA ILE A 59 0.58 -13.68 10.89
C ILE A 59 0.94 -12.59 11.90
N GLY A 60 0.07 -11.59 12.10
CA GLY A 60 0.27 -10.51 13.06
C GLY A 60 0.40 -11.00 14.50
N ALA A 61 -0.37 -12.01 14.91
CA ALA A 61 -0.22 -12.64 16.22
C ALA A 61 1.15 -13.32 16.40
N VAL A 62 1.66 -13.98 15.36
CA VAL A 62 3.01 -14.59 15.38
C VAL A 62 4.08 -13.50 15.39
N ALA A 63 3.93 -12.44 14.58
CA ALA A 63 4.87 -11.32 14.56
C ALA A 63 4.97 -10.65 15.94
N LYS A 64 3.83 -10.39 16.58
CA LYS A 64 3.76 -9.84 17.94
C LYS A 64 4.47 -10.73 18.96
N SER A 65 4.33 -12.06 18.87
CA SER A 65 4.98 -12.99 19.81
C SER A 65 6.51 -13.02 19.68
N VAL A 66 7.05 -12.75 18.48
CA VAL A 66 8.50 -12.67 18.24
C VAL A 66 9.05 -11.25 18.34
N GLY A 67 8.21 -10.24 18.59
CA GLY A 67 8.62 -8.85 18.80
C GLY A 67 8.77 -8.02 17.52
N VAL A 68 8.11 -8.41 16.43
CA VAL A 68 8.07 -7.71 15.13
C VAL A 68 6.67 -7.14 14.90
N LYS A 69 6.57 -5.94 14.33
CA LYS A 69 5.29 -5.42 13.83
C LYS A 69 5.01 -5.97 12.44
N PHE A 70 3.80 -6.45 12.22
CA PHE A 70 3.34 -6.89 10.91
C PHE A 70 2.32 -5.89 10.37
N GLY A 71 2.31 -5.71 9.05
CA GLY A 71 1.31 -4.89 8.40
C GLY A 71 1.07 -5.26 6.95
N TYR A 72 0.13 -4.55 6.34
CA TYR A 72 -0.23 -4.71 4.94
C TYR A 72 -0.07 -3.42 4.13
N HIS A 73 0.46 -3.56 2.92
CA HIS A 73 0.64 -2.52 1.91
C HIS A 73 -0.38 -2.73 0.78
N ASN A 74 -1.20 -1.72 0.50
CA ASN A 74 -2.21 -1.73 -0.57
C ASN A 74 -1.66 -1.56 -1.99
N HIS A 75 -2.36 -2.13 -2.95
CA HIS A 75 -2.33 -1.73 -4.36
C HIS A 75 -3.69 -1.14 -4.77
N ALA A 76 -3.89 -0.90 -6.07
CA ALA A 76 -5.16 -0.41 -6.59
C ALA A 76 -6.29 -1.48 -6.57
N ALA A 77 -5.93 -2.77 -6.58
CA ALA A 77 -6.89 -3.88 -6.65
C ALA A 77 -7.79 -3.98 -5.42
N GLU A 78 -7.24 -3.61 -4.26
CA GLU A 78 -7.92 -3.61 -2.98
C GLU A 78 -9.06 -2.59 -2.94
N PHE A 79 -9.04 -1.56 -3.78
CA PHE A 79 -10.08 -0.53 -3.77
C PHE A 79 -11.28 -0.83 -4.67
N VAL A 80 -11.31 -2.01 -5.29
CA VAL A 80 -12.47 -2.46 -6.08
C VAL A 80 -13.65 -2.79 -5.16
N THR A 81 -14.84 -2.45 -5.65
CA THR A 81 -16.11 -2.70 -4.94
C THR A 81 -16.77 -3.99 -5.44
N TYR A 82 -17.15 -4.86 -4.50
CA TYR A 82 -17.86 -6.11 -4.73
C TYR A 82 -19.21 -6.04 -4.03
N ASP A 83 -20.31 -6.10 -4.78
CA ASP A 83 -21.68 -6.06 -4.25
C ASP A 83 -21.92 -4.89 -3.26
N GLY A 84 -21.35 -3.72 -3.57
CA GLY A 84 -21.46 -2.50 -2.74
C GLY A 84 -20.45 -2.40 -1.59
N VAL A 85 -19.53 -3.35 -1.45
CA VAL A 85 -18.48 -3.36 -0.43
C VAL A 85 -17.10 -3.17 -1.06
N GLU A 86 -16.42 -2.07 -0.73
CA GLU A 86 -15.01 -1.82 -1.09
C GLU A 86 -14.10 -2.78 -0.31
N ALA A 87 -13.23 -3.52 -1.02
CA ALA A 87 -12.41 -4.56 -0.41
C ALA A 87 -11.40 -4.03 0.61
N TYR A 88 -10.77 -2.87 0.37
CA TYR A 88 -9.78 -2.28 1.28
C TYR A 88 -10.45 -1.88 2.60
N ALA A 89 -11.56 -1.15 2.54
CA ALA A 89 -12.36 -0.84 3.73
C ALA A 89 -12.77 -2.10 4.51
N GLU A 90 -13.17 -3.18 3.82
CA GLU A 90 -13.51 -4.44 4.46
C GLU A 90 -12.30 -5.12 5.13
N MET A 91 -11.15 -5.15 4.46
CA MET A 91 -9.90 -5.68 5.03
C MET A 91 -9.45 -4.89 6.26
N VAL A 92 -9.50 -3.56 6.20
CA VAL A 92 -9.18 -2.70 7.35
C VAL A 92 -10.15 -2.97 8.50
N ARG A 93 -11.45 -3.16 8.22
CA ARG A 93 -12.45 -3.50 9.23
C ARG A 93 -12.21 -4.88 9.87
N MET A 94 -11.73 -5.86 9.11
CA MET A 94 -11.51 -7.23 9.58
C MET A 94 -10.16 -7.48 10.25
N THR A 95 -9.18 -6.63 10.01
CA THR A 95 -7.86 -6.74 10.64
C THR A 95 -7.85 -6.08 12.02
N ASP A 96 -7.25 -6.77 12.99
CA ASP A 96 -7.09 -6.28 14.36
C ASP A 96 -6.02 -5.17 14.39
N PRO A 97 -6.35 -3.95 14.83
CA PRO A 97 -5.40 -2.84 14.92
C PRO A 97 -4.22 -3.09 15.88
N GLU A 98 -4.30 -4.08 16.77
CA GLU A 98 -3.17 -4.48 17.62
C GLU A 98 -2.22 -5.51 16.99
N LEU A 99 -2.63 -6.12 15.87
CA LEU A 99 -1.89 -7.18 15.19
C LEU A 99 -1.41 -6.77 13.80
N VAL A 100 -2.15 -5.89 13.13
CA VAL A 100 -1.91 -5.51 11.73
C VAL A 100 -1.89 -3.98 11.57
N ASP A 101 -0.69 -3.46 11.33
CA ASP A 101 -0.45 -2.09 10.89
C ASP A 101 -0.81 -1.92 9.39
N LEU A 102 -1.08 -0.69 8.95
CA LEU A 102 -1.21 -0.37 7.52
C LEU A 102 -0.02 0.45 7.03
N GLU A 103 0.48 0.09 5.84
CA GLU A 103 1.33 0.93 5.01
C GLU A 103 0.50 1.42 3.82
N LEU A 104 0.25 2.73 3.76
CA LEU A 104 -0.55 3.29 2.70
C LEU A 104 0.36 3.73 1.55
N ASP A 105 0.24 3.07 0.40
CA ASP A 105 0.84 3.54 -0.84
C ASP A 105 -0.09 4.54 -1.53
N LEU A 106 0.36 5.78 -1.47
CA LEU A 106 -0.39 6.95 -1.91
C LEU A 106 -0.47 7.02 -3.45
N GLY A 107 0.52 6.45 -4.14
CA GLY A 107 0.51 6.29 -5.58
C GLY A 107 -0.59 5.35 -6.01
N TRP A 108 -0.68 4.18 -5.37
CA TRP A 108 -1.72 3.20 -5.67
C TRP A 108 -3.12 3.65 -5.27
N VAL A 109 -3.25 4.43 -4.19
CA VAL A 109 -4.51 5.12 -3.85
C VAL A 109 -4.96 6.05 -4.98
N ALA A 110 -4.05 6.86 -5.51
CA ALA A 110 -4.35 7.75 -6.64
C ALA A 110 -4.73 6.96 -7.91
N ILE A 111 -4.07 5.83 -8.20
CA ILE A 111 -4.40 4.95 -9.33
C ILE A 111 -5.77 4.29 -9.18
N ALA A 112 -6.23 4.06 -7.96
CA ALA A 112 -7.59 3.61 -7.68
C ALA A 112 -8.64 4.73 -7.75
N GLY A 113 -8.24 5.95 -8.11
CA GLY A 113 -9.14 7.10 -8.26
C GLY A 113 -9.51 7.81 -6.96
N TYR A 114 -8.85 7.50 -5.84
CA TYR A 114 -9.10 8.16 -4.55
C TYR A 114 -8.08 9.28 -4.29
N ASP A 115 -8.50 10.28 -3.51
CA ASP A 115 -7.57 11.31 -3.02
C ASP A 115 -6.68 10.75 -1.90
N PRO A 116 -5.34 10.80 -2.04
CA PRO A 116 -4.44 10.23 -1.04
C PRO A 116 -4.49 10.92 0.33
N ALA A 117 -4.76 12.23 0.40
CA ALA A 117 -4.84 12.95 1.66
C ALA A 117 -6.14 12.63 2.42
N GLU A 118 -7.26 12.50 1.70
CA GLU A 118 -8.53 12.05 2.26
C GLU A 118 -8.44 10.61 2.79
N MET A 119 -7.82 9.71 2.03
CA MET A 119 -7.63 8.32 2.46
C MET A 119 -6.71 8.19 3.67
N LEU A 120 -5.63 8.97 3.71
CA LEU A 120 -4.76 9.03 4.88
C LEU A 120 -5.52 9.57 6.10
N THR A 121 -6.35 10.59 5.92
CA THR A 121 -7.20 11.13 7.01
C THR A 121 -8.20 10.10 7.50
N ARG A 122 -8.86 9.36 6.59
CA ARG A 122 -9.84 8.31 6.89
C ARG A 122 -9.25 7.19 7.73
N TYR A 123 -8.00 6.80 7.47
CA TYR A 123 -7.33 5.69 8.15
C TYR A 123 -6.18 6.13 9.07
N LYS A 124 -6.16 7.39 9.51
CA LYS A 124 -5.06 8.00 10.29
C LYS A 124 -4.66 7.23 11.56
N ASP A 125 -5.61 6.50 12.15
CA ASP A 125 -5.42 5.72 13.38
C ASP A 125 -4.95 4.27 13.12
N ARG A 126 -4.81 3.89 11.84
CA ARG A 126 -4.40 2.56 11.36
C ARG A 126 -3.11 2.59 10.55
N VAL A 127 -2.82 3.70 9.88
CA VAL A 127 -1.64 3.86 9.02
C VAL A 127 -0.41 4.21 9.83
N SER A 128 0.58 3.32 9.80
CA SER A 128 1.87 3.48 10.47
C SER A 128 2.99 3.85 9.52
N LEU A 129 2.89 3.50 8.23
CA LEU A 129 3.93 3.74 7.23
C LEU A 129 3.31 4.27 5.95
N LEU A 130 4.09 5.02 5.17
CA LEU A 130 3.67 5.54 3.87
C LEU A 130 4.69 5.21 2.80
N HIS A 131 4.20 4.75 1.65
CA HIS A 131 4.94 4.85 0.41
C HIS A 131 4.66 6.21 -0.25
N VAL A 132 5.70 7.04 -0.27
CA VAL A 132 5.78 8.32 -0.96
C VAL A 132 6.10 8.03 -2.42
N LYS A 133 5.07 7.59 -3.14
CA LYS A 133 5.12 7.20 -4.54
C LYS A 133 4.19 8.09 -5.34
N ASP A 134 4.71 8.73 -6.36
CA ASP A 134 3.91 9.60 -7.22
C ASP A 134 3.61 8.92 -8.55
N MET A 135 2.37 9.07 -8.99
CA MET A 135 1.87 8.46 -10.21
C MET A 135 1.10 9.46 -11.06
N ARG A 136 1.21 9.29 -12.38
CA ARG A 136 0.36 9.93 -13.37
C ARG A 136 -0.71 8.96 -13.82
N THR A 137 -1.92 9.47 -13.93
CA THR A 137 -3.04 8.84 -14.63
C THR A 137 -4.03 9.94 -15.02
N ARG A 138 -4.93 9.69 -15.97
CA ARG A 138 -6.10 10.56 -16.23
C ARG A 138 -7.38 10.06 -15.57
N GLU A 139 -7.43 8.80 -15.17
CA GLU A 139 -8.58 8.21 -14.47
C GLU A 139 -8.62 8.73 -13.02
N ARG A 140 -9.81 9.14 -12.57
CA ARG A 140 -10.06 9.67 -11.21
C ARG A 140 -11.34 9.13 -10.61
N THR A 141 -11.96 8.14 -11.25
CA THR A 141 -13.18 7.51 -10.76
C THR A 141 -12.84 6.57 -9.61
N PRO A 142 -13.36 6.79 -8.39
CA PRO A 142 -13.06 5.92 -7.26
C PRO A 142 -13.43 4.45 -7.53
N GLY A 143 -12.49 3.55 -7.27
CA GLY A 143 -12.65 2.10 -7.46
C GLY A 143 -12.43 1.62 -8.89
N VAL A 144 -12.12 2.52 -9.83
CA VAL A 144 -11.70 2.16 -11.19
C VAL A 144 -10.18 2.18 -11.26
N ILE A 145 -9.57 1.03 -11.54
CA ILE A 145 -8.12 0.92 -11.68
C ILE A 145 -7.70 1.51 -13.02
N ALA A 146 -6.92 2.58 -12.99
CA ALA A 146 -6.38 3.18 -14.21
C ALA A 146 -5.59 2.16 -15.05
N THR A 147 -5.65 2.31 -16.37
CA THR A 147 -4.84 1.53 -17.33
C THR A 147 -3.75 2.37 -17.99
N ASP A 148 -3.71 3.67 -17.69
CA ASP A 148 -2.71 4.63 -18.17
C ASP A 148 -1.75 5.08 -17.05
N GLN A 149 -1.63 4.26 -16.00
CA GLN A 149 -0.78 4.54 -14.85
C GLN A 149 0.69 4.62 -15.23
N GLN A 150 1.39 5.61 -14.68
CA GLN A 150 2.82 5.76 -14.83
C GLN A 150 3.43 6.21 -13.50
N SER A 151 4.31 5.39 -12.94
CA SER A 151 5.15 5.80 -11.80
C SER A 151 6.18 6.83 -12.26
N VAL A 152 6.32 7.93 -11.50
CA VAL A 152 7.18 9.06 -11.83
C VAL A 152 7.89 9.58 -10.59
N PRO A 153 8.94 10.41 -10.71
CA PRO A 153 9.56 11.02 -9.54
C PRO A 153 8.55 11.85 -8.75
N VAL A 154 8.72 11.89 -7.43
CA VAL A 154 7.82 12.61 -6.52
C VAL A 154 7.77 14.09 -6.89
N GLY A 155 6.56 14.63 -7.04
CA GLY A 155 6.30 16.01 -7.47
C GLY A 155 6.13 16.17 -8.97
N GLN A 156 6.32 15.11 -9.75
CA GLN A 156 6.06 15.10 -11.18
C GLN A 156 4.76 14.40 -11.55
N GLY A 157 4.07 13.77 -10.59
CA GLY A 157 2.83 13.05 -10.85
C GLY A 157 1.60 13.90 -10.60
N SER A 158 0.62 13.33 -9.91
CA SER A 158 -0.71 13.94 -9.76
C SER A 158 -1.18 14.13 -8.33
N ILE A 159 -0.31 13.80 -7.35
CA ILE A 159 -0.63 13.87 -5.93
C ILE A 159 -0.27 15.25 -5.36
N ASP A 160 -1.19 15.84 -4.58
CA ASP A 160 -0.91 17.04 -3.76
C ASP A 160 -0.13 16.62 -2.49
N TRP A 161 1.19 16.54 -2.62
CA TRP A 161 2.09 16.17 -1.52
C TRP A 161 2.02 17.10 -0.31
N PRO A 162 1.95 18.44 -0.46
CA PRO A 162 1.68 19.32 0.68
C PRO A 162 0.40 18.95 1.44
N ALA A 163 -0.69 18.61 0.76
CA ALA A 163 -1.92 18.17 1.42
C ALA A 163 -1.74 16.83 2.16
N VAL A 164 -1.09 15.85 1.52
CA VAL A 164 -0.76 14.56 2.12
C VAL A 164 0.04 14.71 3.41
N PHE A 165 1.11 15.51 3.41
CA PHE A 165 1.94 15.67 4.59
C PHE A 165 1.23 16.41 5.72
N ARG A 166 0.34 17.37 5.40
CA ARG A 166 -0.57 17.95 6.41
C ARG A 166 -1.49 16.91 7.02
N ALA A 167 -2.07 16.02 6.21
CA ALA A 167 -2.92 14.93 6.70
C ALA A 167 -2.13 13.94 7.59
N ALA A 168 -0.86 13.71 7.29
CA ALA A 168 0.01 12.82 8.06
C ALA A 168 0.35 13.35 9.48
N GLN A 169 0.43 14.67 9.67
CA GLN A 169 0.86 15.30 10.94
C GLN A 169 -0.05 15.02 12.16
N GLY A 170 -1.26 14.47 11.95
CA GLY A 170 -2.20 14.12 13.03
C GLY A 170 -2.45 12.62 13.20
N GLY A 171 -1.70 11.76 12.52
CA GLY A 171 -1.90 10.30 12.50
C GLY A 171 -0.82 9.51 13.25
N LYS A 172 -0.82 8.19 13.06
CA LYS A 172 0.16 7.24 13.63
C LYS A 172 1.39 6.99 12.75
N VAL A 173 1.56 7.77 11.68
CA VAL A 173 2.65 7.61 10.71
C VAL A 173 4.00 7.76 11.41
N GLN A 174 4.84 6.74 11.28
CA GLN A 174 6.17 6.61 11.88
C GLN A 174 7.29 6.58 10.82
N GLY A 175 6.95 6.37 9.54
CA GLY A 175 7.93 6.22 8.47
C GLY A 175 7.37 6.58 7.10
N TYR A 176 8.25 7.09 6.26
CA TYR A 176 8.00 7.46 4.88
C TYR A 176 9.07 6.80 4.01
N PHE A 177 8.66 6.12 2.95
CA PHE A 177 9.57 5.46 2.01
C PHE A 177 9.30 5.97 0.60
N VAL A 178 10.32 6.51 -0.06
CA VAL A 178 10.18 6.93 -1.46
C VAL A 178 10.26 5.69 -2.34
N GLU A 179 9.23 5.46 -3.14
CA GLU A 179 9.15 4.34 -4.10
C GLU A 179 8.95 4.87 -5.53
N GLN A 180 9.53 4.16 -6.49
CA GLN A 180 9.22 4.29 -7.90
C GLN A 180 9.26 2.90 -8.54
N GLU A 181 8.38 2.67 -9.52
CA GLU A 181 8.29 1.40 -10.24
C GLU A 181 8.67 1.55 -11.72
N PRO A 182 9.13 0.46 -12.37
CA PRO A 182 9.29 0.45 -13.82
C PRO A 182 7.93 0.60 -14.54
N PRO A 183 7.92 1.16 -15.77
CA PRO A 183 9.09 1.60 -16.53
C PRO A 183 9.61 2.97 -16.06
N PHE A 184 10.92 3.05 -15.85
CA PHE A 184 11.59 4.28 -15.44
C PHE A 184 11.91 5.14 -16.67
N ALA A 185 11.59 6.44 -16.62
CA ALA A 185 11.91 7.38 -17.70
C ALA A 185 13.43 7.67 -17.80
N HIS A 186 14.13 7.59 -16.67
CA HIS A 186 15.56 7.82 -16.50
C HIS A 186 16.12 6.80 -15.48
N PRO A 187 17.45 6.68 -15.29
CA PRO A 187 18.01 5.80 -14.27
C PRO A 187 17.36 6.03 -12.88
N PRO A 188 17.00 4.98 -12.12
CA PRO A 188 16.24 5.13 -10.87
C PRO A 188 16.89 6.07 -9.85
N LEU A 189 18.23 6.10 -9.77
CA LEU A 189 18.95 6.99 -8.87
C LEU A 189 18.83 8.48 -9.27
N GLU A 190 18.63 8.79 -10.54
CA GLU A 190 18.33 10.15 -10.99
C GLU A 190 16.91 10.55 -10.59
N GLY A 191 15.92 9.66 -10.82
CA GLY A 191 14.55 9.88 -10.36
C GLY A 191 14.44 10.04 -8.84
N LEU A 192 15.25 9.31 -8.06
CA LEU A 192 15.33 9.49 -6.61
C LEU A 192 15.93 10.85 -6.22
N ARG A 193 16.93 11.34 -6.96
CA ARG A 193 17.49 12.68 -6.75
C ARG A 193 16.45 13.77 -7.01
N ASP A 194 15.67 13.64 -8.07
CA ASP A 194 14.58 14.57 -8.39
C ASP A 194 13.49 14.55 -7.31
N SER A 195 13.09 13.35 -6.88
CA SER A 195 12.12 13.17 -5.79
C SER A 195 12.59 13.84 -4.50
N LEU A 196 13.86 13.64 -4.13
CA LEU A 196 14.45 14.26 -2.95
C LEU A 196 14.53 15.81 -3.08
N ALA A 197 14.85 16.31 -4.27
CA ALA A 197 14.90 17.75 -4.53
C ALA A 197 13.52 18.40 -4.37
N TYR A 198 12.47 17.76 -4.90
CA TYR A 198 11.10 18.20 -4.71
C TYR A 198 10.65 18.12 -3.25
N LEU A 199 10.88 16.98 -2.58
CA LEU A 199 10.48 16.80 -1.17
C LEU A 199 11.12 17.86 -0.26
N ARG A 200 12.37 18.24 -0.52
CA ARG A 200 13.05 19.34 0.21
C ARG A 200 12.48 20.72 -0.06
N SER A 201 11.81 20.95 -1.19
CA SER A 201 11.24 22.25 -1.52
C SER A 201 9.86 22.47 -0.89
N ILE A 202 9.20 21.40 -0.44
CA ILE A 202 7.88 21.43 0.20
C ILE A 202 7.90 21.04 1.69
N ALA A 203 9.08 20.73 2.22
CA ALA A 203 9.31 20.40 3.64
C ALA A 203 9.41 21.66 4.51
#